data_AF-A0A1H0HYD0-F1
#
_entry.id   AF-A0A1H0HYD0-F1
#
_cell.length_a   1.000
_cell.length_b   1.000
_cell.length_c   1.000
_cell.angle_alpha   90.00
_cell.angle_beta   90.00
_cell.angle_gamma   90.00
#
_symmetry.space_group_name_H-M   'P 1'
#
loop_
_entity.id
_entity.type
_entity.pdbx_description
1 polymer ?
#
loop_
_entity_poly.entity_id
_entity_poly.type
_entity_poly.pdbx_seq_one_letter_code
_entity_poly.pdbx_strand_id
1 'polypeptide(L)'
;MELEPVDVTDCAKTAEAASKHPSRNRYAQLSQGLLWLNERAWPLGGSILLIAGIYLFQYIQVEKIPLSITSSAVVAALPAMFAMLVFVIAMLGALIVMPAFILFQRLNDSGERLSDHLSFDRGKSGLTPLHRRLILHWLYGVLLLGLFVWVIGAFAAYGYTSGGWIVGMVGLGMLTLLGHAWIITRVWKTRVSFEFWFACVMSALVQWVAILNVTVVVARSVSEYVDDVWLFLPFMLLELIVLWLIQLGGAYFVVVMRRHEHPVAHAALAAMVVIFVVGLIPQASAKLAGVTLQLPSSGARNCTVMTWAPGTQLLGAIKDPENPGSSIRLRLLAEADGMYIVRPWRTVSKAVQFVPRSSVTGIDDCAPEPKAENASR
;
A
#
# COMPACT_ATOMS: atom_id res chain seq x y z
N MET A 1 -37.08 -51.11 -43.64
CA MET A 1 -36.63 -50.23 -42.55
C MET A 1 -35.11 -50.30 -42.61
N GLU A 2 -34.51 -49.46 -43.44
CA GLU A 2 -33.06 -49.41 -43.63
C GLU A 2 -32.46 -48.62 -42.47
N LEU A 3 -31.47 -49.20 -41.82
CA LEU A 3 -30.69 -48.54 -40.76
C LEU A 3 -29.61 -47.70 -41.45
N GLU A 4 -29.71 -46.37 -41.33
CA GLU A 4 -28.62 -45.47 -41.72
C GLU A 4 -27.39 -45.72 -40.84
N PRO A 5 -26.18 -45.83 -41.41
CA PRO A 5 -24.97 -45.94 -40.63
C PRO A 5 -24.62 -44.58 -40.01
N VAL A 6 -24.53 -44.54 -38.69
CA VAL A 6 -24.01 -43.38 -37.95
C VAL A 6 -22.56 -43.16 -38.37
N ASP A 7 -22.32 -42.03 -39.02
CA ASP A 7 -21.02 -41.61 -39.51
C ASP A 7 -20.07 -41.33 -38.32
N VAL A 8 -19.19 -42.29 -38.05
CA VAL A 8 -18.20 -42.27 -36.94
C VAL A 8 -17.14 -41.17 -37.16
N THR A 9 -17.07 -40.57 -38.35
CA THR A 9 -16.07 -39.57 -38.69
C THR A 9 -16.34 -38.19 -38.07
N ASP A 10 -17.57 -37.89 -37.66
CA ASP A 10 -17.93 -36.60 -37.06
C ASP A 10 -17.64 -36.49 -35.55
N CYS A 11 -17.65 -37.62 -34.83
CA CYS A 11 -17.22 -37.65 -33.41
C CYS A 11 -15.70 -37.47 -33.27
N ALA A 12 -14.91 -37.92 -34.23
CA ALA A 12 -13.46 -37.73 -34.23
C ALA A 12 -13.08 -36.26 -34.45
N LYS A 13 -13.75 -35.55 -35.37
CA LYS A 13 -13.47 -34.13 -35.67
C LYS A 13 -13.89 -33.18 -34.54
N THR A 14 -14.98 -33.48 -33.83
CA THR A 14 -15.41 -32.68 -32.67
C THR A 14 -14.57 -32.95 -31.43
N ALA A 15 -14.04 -34.17 -31.25
CA ALA A 15 -13.11 -34.48 -30.18
C ALA A 15 -11.71 -33.86 -30.41
N GLU A 16 -11.24 -33.77 -31.65
CA GLU A 16 -9.95 -33.14 -31.97
C GLU A 16 -10.00 -31.60 -31.88
N ALA A 17 -11.15 -30.98 -32.19
CA ALA A 17 -11.35 -29.54 -32.06
C ALA A 17 -11.52 -29.07 -30.61
N ALA A 18 -11.94 -29.95 -29.69
CA ALA A 18 -12.16 -29.61 -28.28
C ALA A 18 -10.89 -29.66 -27.40
N SER A 19 -9.75 -30.13 -27.91
CA SER A 19 -8.53 -30.36 -27.11
C SER A 19 -7.40 -29.33 -27.29
N LYS A 20 -7.56 -28.32 -28.15
CA LYS A 20 -6.55 -27.27 -28.36
C LYS A 20 -7.09 -25.88 -28.05
N HIS A 21 -7.39 -25.62 -26.78
CA HIS A 21 -7.03 -24.28 -26.29
C HIS A 21 -5.51 -24.29 -26.13
N PRO A 22 -4.73 -23.63 -27.00
CA PRO A 22 -3.30 -23.54 -26.79
C PRO A 22 -3.14 -22.89 -25.42
N SER A 23 -2.54 -23.61 -24.47
CA SER A 23 -2.16 -23.04 -23.19
C SER A 23 -1.33 -21.81 -23.51
N ARG A 24 -1.94 -20.62 -23.36
CA ARG A 24 -1.41 -19.35 -23.84
C ARG A 24 0.01 -19.25 -23.28
N ASN A 25 1.03 -19.30 -24.14
CA ASN A 25 2.41 -19.41 -23.69
C ASN A 25 2.77 -18.15 -22.88
N ARG A 26 2.72 -18.26 -21.55
CA ARG A 26 2.88 -17.12 -20.63
C ARG A 26 4.27 -16.51 -20.76
N TYR A 27 5.27 -17.32 -21.08
CA TYR A 27 6.64 -16.85 -21.36
C TYR A 27 6.68 -15.98 -22.61
N ALA A 28 5.98 -16.36 -23.68
CA ALA A 28 5.91 -15.56 -24.90
C ALA A 28 5.24 -14.20 -24.63
N GLN A 29 4.15 -14.16 -23.84
CA GLN A 29 3.51 -12.90 -23.44
C GLN A 29 4.40 -12.02 -22.58
N LEU A 30 5.13 -12.60 -21.62
CA LEU A 30 6.07 -11.86 -20.78
C LEU A 30 7.19 -11.29 -21.64
N SER A 31 7.78 -12.11 -22.51
CA SER A 31 8.84 -11.70 -23.43
C SER A 31 8.38 -10.59 -24.37
N GLN A 32 7.19 -10.71 -24.97
CA GLN A 32 6.61 -9.67 -25.82
C GLN A 32 6.33 -8.38 -25.04
N GLY A 33 5.85 -8.49 -23.80
CA GLY A 33 5.63 -7.33 -22.94
C GLY A 33 6.92 -6.61 -22.56
N LEU A 34 7.99 -7.36 -22.24
CA LEU A 34 9.31 -6.80 -21.94
C LEU A 34 9.96 -6.17 -23.17
N LEU A 35 9.81 -6.81 -24.34
CA LEU A 35 10.26 -6.25 -25.62
C LEU A 35 9.55 -4.92 -25.90
N TRP A 36 8.23 -4.87 -25.71
CA TRP A 36 7.43 -3.66 -25.90
C TRP A 36 7.91 -2.50 -25.01
N LEU A 37 8.24 -2.80 -23.74
CA LEU A 37 8.80 -1.82 -22.79
C LEU A 37 10.20 -1.35 -23.23
N ASN A 38 11.05 -2.27 -23.69
CA ASN A 38 12.40 -1.96 -24.12
C ASN A 38 12.43 -1.08 -25.39
N GLU A 39 11.59 -1.39 -26.38
CA GLU A 39 11.43 -0.56 -27.59
C GLU A 39 11.00 0.88 -27.28
N ARG A 40 10.38 1.09 -26.11
CA ARG A 40 9.86 2.38 -25.65
C ARG A 40 10.61 2.87 -24.41
N ALA A 41 11.86 2.44 -24.23
CA ALA A 41 12.67 2.80 -23.07
C ALA A 41 12.89 4.31 -22.94
N TRP A 42 13.04 5.03 -24.05
CA TRP A 42 13.22 6.49 -24.03
C TRP A 42 12.03 7.25 -23.42
N PRO A 43 10.78 7.14 -23.94
CA PRO A 43 9.65 7.85 -23.34
C PRO A 43 9.33 7.38 -21.92
N LEU A 44 9.53 6.09 -21.62
CA LEU A 44 9.34 5.56 -20.27
C LEU A 44 10.38 6.10 -19.30
N GLY A 45 11.66 6.13 -19.70
CA GLY A 45 12.75 6.72 -18.92
C GLY A 45 12.53 8.20 -18.65
N GLY A 46 12.13 8.98 -19.66
CA GLY A 46 11.76 10.38 -19.48
C GLY A 46 10.61 10.57 -18.47
N SER A 47 9.59 9.72 -18.56
CA SER A 47 8.45 9.72 -17.64
C SER A 47 8.83 9.33 -16.21
N ILE A 48 9.73 8.35 -16.05
CA ILE A 48 10.30 7.94 -14.76
C ILE A 48 11.03 9.11 -14.09
N LEU A 49 11.90 9.80 -14.85
CA LEU A 49 12.63 10.97 -14.34
C LEU A 49 11.69 12.12 -14.00
N LEU A 50 10.66 12.36 -14.81
CA LEU A 50 9.64 13.38 -14.54
C LEU A 50 8.87 13.07 -13.25
N ILE A 51 8.41 11.82 -13.08
CA ILE A 51 7.69 11.40 -11.86
C ILE A 51 8.60 11.55 -10.64
N ALA A 52 9.83 11.06 -10.70
CA ALA A 52 10.81 11.23 -9.63
C ALA A 52 11.00 12.72 -9.29
N GLY A 53 11.20 13.56 -10.32
CA GLY A 53 11.33 15.00 -10.18
C GLY A 53 10.12 15.66 -9.50
N ILE A 54 8.89 15.24 -9.83
CA ILE A 54 7.67 15.73 -9.17
C ILE A 54 7.70 15.37 -7.68
N TYR A 55 7.98 14.11 -7.34
CA TYR A 55 8.03 13.68 -5.93
C TYR A 55 9.08 14.44 -5.12
N LEU A 56 10.27 14.62 -5.70
CA LEU A 56 11.34 15.40 -5.07
C LEU A 56 10.96 16.88 -4.93
N PHE A 57 10.37 17.47 -5.98
CA PHE A 57 9.92 18.86 -5.93
C PHE A 57 8.87 19.07 -4.84
N GLN A 58 7.88 18.18 -4.74
CA GLN A 58 6.86 18.24 -3.69
C GLN A 58 7.49 18.05 -2.30
N TYR A 59 8.46 17.15 -2.16
CA TYR A 59 9.21 16.98 -0.92
C TYR A 59 9.93 18.27 -0.48
N ILE A 60 10.66 18.89 -1.40
CA ILE A 60 11.34 20.17 -1.20
C ILE A 60 10.35 21.26 -0.76
N GLN A 61 9.20 21.36 -1.45
CA GLN A 61 8.19 22.38 -1.16
C GLN A 61 7.48 22.18 0.18
N VAL A 62 7.16 20.93 0.54
CA VAL A 62 6.44 20.60 1.76
C VAL A 62 7.36 20.64 2.98
N GLU A 63 8.56 20.06 2.89
CA GLU A 63 9.53 20.03 3.99
C GLU A 63 10.41 21.28 4.08
N LYS A 64 10.31 22.20 3.09
CA LYS A 64 11.09 23.45 3.01
C LYS A 64 12.59 23.21 3.05
N ILE A 65 13.04 22.21 2.28
CA ILE A 65 14.44 21.83 2.19
C ILE A 65 15.04 22.55 0.97
N PRO A 66 16.08 23.39 1.13
CA PRO A 66 16.68 24.08 0.00
C PRO A 66 17.68 23.16 -0.70
N LEU A 67 17.16 22.15 -1.40
CA LEU A 67 17.93 21.32 -2.32
C LEU A 67 17.89 21.92 -3.73
N SER A 68 19.04 22.02 -4.38
CA SER A 68 19.08 22.38 -5.80
C SER A 68 18.69 21.17 -6.64
N ILE A 69 17.55 21.24 -7.33
CA ILE A 69 17.02 20.16 -8.18
C ILE A 69 17.94 19.90 -9.38
N THR A 70 18.79 20.87 -9.74
CA THR A 70 19.78 20.76 -10.81
C THR A 70 21.14 20.25 -10.36
N SER A 71 21.31 19.92 -9.07
CA SER A 71 22.57 19.33 -8.58
C SER A 71 22.82 17.97 -9.23
N SER A 72 24.08 17.73 -9.61
CA SER A 72 24.50 16.48 -10.24
C SER A 72 24.22 15.25 -9.37
N ALA A 73 24.39 15.37 -8.05
CA ALA A 73 24.10 14.30 -7.10
C ALA A 73 22.60 13.98 -7.05
N VAL A 74 21.76 15.03 -7.09
CA VAL A 74 20.30 14.89 -7.07
C VAL A 74 19.81 14.22 -8.36
N VAL A 75 20.29 14.68 -9.53
CA VAL A 75 19.92 14.09 -10.83
C VAL A 75 20.34 12.63 -10.91
N ALA A 76 21.53 12.27 -10.43
CA ALA A 76 22.02 10.89 -10.41
C ALA A 76 21.20 9.98 -9.47
N ALA A 77 20.61 10.54 -8.40
CA ALA A 77 19.80 9.79 -7.44
C ALA A 77 18.34 9.55 -7.88
N LEU A 78 17.82 10.30 -8.87
CA LEU A 78 16.41 10.20 -9.31
C LEU A 78 15.98 8.77 -9.72
N PRO A 79 16.77 7.98 -10.48
CA PRO A 79 16.36 6.62 -10.84
C PRO A 79 16.23 5.70 -9.62
N ALA A 80 17.17 5.80 -8.67
CA ALA A 80 17.13 5.01 -7.43
C ALA A 80 15.94 5.43 -6.56
N MET A 81 15.67 6.73 -6.46
CA MET A 81 14.50 7.25 -5.76
C MET A 81 13.20 6.75 -6.39
N PHE A 82 13.09 6.74 -7.72
CA PHE A 82 11.94 6.18 -8.42
C PHE A 82 11.76 4.68 -8.11
N ALA A 83 12.84 3.89 -8.18
CA ALA A 83 12.77 2.47 -7.87
C ALA A 83 12.26 2.21 -6.43
N MET A 84 12.75 2.99 -5.47
CA MET A 84 12.28 2.92 -4.08
C MET A 84 10.81 3.36 -3.94
N LEU A 85 10.38 4.40 -4.67
CA LEU A 85 8.97 4.83 -4.70
C LEU A 85 8.07 3.73 -5.25
N VAL A 86 8.44 3.12 -6.38
CA VAL A 86 7.71 1.98 -6.96
C VAL A 86 7.62 0.85 -5.95
N PHE A 87 8.72 0.52 -5.27
CA PHE A 87 8.75 -0.53 -4.25
C PHE A 87 7.79 -0.24 -3.09
N VAL A 88 7.85 0.96 -2.50
CA VAL A 88 6.98 1.36 -1.38
C VAL A 88 5.51 1.39 -1.80
N ILE A 89 5.20 2.02 -2.94
CA ILE A 89 3.82 2.13 -3.45
C ILE A 89 3.28 0.75 -3.82
N ALA A 90 4.08 -0.12 -4.43
CA ALA A 90 3.68 -1.49 -4.74
C ALA A 90 3.42 -2.31 -3.47
N MET A 91 4.24 -2.16 -2.42
CA MET A 91 4.02 -2.84 -1.14
C MET A 91 2.73 -2.37 -0.46
N LEU A 92 2.47 -1.06 -0.43
CA LEU A 92 1.23 -0.49 0.11
C LEU A 92 0.01 -0.90 -0.72
N GLY A 93 0.12 -0.83 -2.04
CA GLY A 93 -0.94 -1.24 -2.96
C GLY A 93 -1.24 -2.75 -2.86
N ALA A 94 -0.21 -3.58 -2.71
CA ALA A 94 -0.36 -5.00 -2.46
C ALA A 94 -1.12 -5.25 -1.16
N LEU A 95 -0.75 -4.58 -0.05
CA LEU A 95 -1.48 -4.71 1.22
C LEU A 95 -2.98 -4.37 1.08
N ILE A 96 -3.31 -3.31 0.34
CA ILE A 96 -4.70 -2.85 0.14
C ILE A 96 -5.49 -3.80 -0.77
N VAL A 97 -4.88 -4.31 -1.85
CA VAL A 97 -5.55 -5.16 -2.85
C VAL A 97 -5.51 -6.64 -2.48
N MET A 98 -4.59 -7.08 -1.61
CA MET A 98 -4.39 -8.47 -1.21
C MET A 98 -5.68 -9.17 -0.74
N PRO A 99 -6.56 -8.55 0.08
CA PRO A 99 -7.82 -9.18 0.46
C PRO A 99 -8.72 -9.54 -0.75
N ALA A 100 -8.66 -8.76 -1.83
CA ALA A 100 -9.42 -9.05 -3.04
C ALA A 100 -8.93 -10.31 -3.79
N PHE A 101 -7.75 -10.85 -3.46
CA PHE A 101 -7.21 -12.03 -4.14
C PHE A 101 -8.02 -13.31 -3.89
N ILE A 102 -8.80 -13.37 -2.80
CA ILE A 102 -9.69 -14.51 -2.56
C ILE A 102 -10.69 -14.71 -3.71
N LEU A 103 -11.01 -13.64 -4.44
CA LEU A 103 -11.89 -13.71 -5.60
C LEU A 103 -11.33 -14.63 -6.69
N PHE A 104 -10.01 -14.80 -6.76
CA PHE A 104 -9.32 -15.62 -7.77
C PHE A 104 -8.99 -17.04 -7.26
N GLN A 105 -9.29 -17.36 -6.00
CA GLN A 105 -9.10 -18.69 -5.46
C GLN A 105 -10.23 -19.64 -5.88
N ARG A 106 -9.91 -20.93 -5.99
CA ARG A 106 -10.90 -21.96 -6.33
C ARG A 106 -11.87 -22.13 -5.16
N LEU A 107 -13.17 -22.18 -5.44
CA LEU A 107 -14.19 -22.39 -4.40
C LEU A 107 -14.20 -23.86 -3.90
N ASN A 108 -13.96 -24.79 -4.81
CA ASN A 108 -14.07 -26.24 -4.62
C ASN A 108 -13.22 -26.99 -5.67
N ASP A 109 -13.28 -28.32 -5.62
CA ASP A 109 -12.53 -29.21 -6.53
C ASP A 109 -12.95 -29.08 -8.01
N SER A 110 -14.13 -28.48 -8.30
CA SER A 110 -14.55 -28.19 -9.68
C SER A 110 -13.79 -27.02 -10.31
N GLY A 111 -12.99 -26.29 -9.53
CA GLY A 111 -12.08 -25.26 -10.04
C GLY A 111 -12.73 -23.92 -10.38
N GLU A 112 -14.02 -23.74 -10.07
CA GLU A 112 -14.73 -22.48 -10.23
C GLU A 112 -14.11 -21.39 -9.33
N ARG A 113 -14.03 -20.15 -9.81
CA ARG A 113 -13.54 -18.99 -9.06
C ARG A 113 -14.60 -17.89 -8.97
N LEU A 114 -14.58 -17.07 -7.93
CA LEU A 114 -15.50 -15.92 -7.83
C LEU A 114 -15.23 -14.90 -8.94
N SER A 115 -13.98 -14.82 -9.41
CA SER A 115 -13.55 -13.98 -10.52
C SER A 115 -14.21 -14.32 -11.85
N ASP A 116 -14.61 -15.57 -12.04
CA ASP A 116 -15.20 -16.01 -13.32
C ASP A 116 -16.61 -15.44 -13.49
N HIS A 117 -17.28 -15.18 -12.37
CA HIS A 117 -18.59 -14.50 -12.31
C HIS A 117 -18.47 -12.96 -12.24
N LEU A 118 -17.26 -12.42 -12.15
CA LEU A 118 -16.97 -11.01 -12.36
C LEU A 118 -16.83 -10.67 -13.85
N SER A 119 -17.23 -11.54 -14.80
CA SER A 119 -17.06 -11.29 -16.23
C SER A 119 -17.80 -10.02 -16.69
N PHE A 120 -17.05 -8.94 -16.92
CA PHE A 120 -17.51 -7.66 -17.47
C PHE A 120 -17.69 -7.70 -19.00
N ASP A 121 -18.27 -8.77 -19.54
CA ASP A 121 -18.48 -8.89 -20.99
C ASP A 121 -19.56 -7.91 -21.46
N ARG A 122 -19.16 -6.97 -22.32
CA ARG A 122 -19.96 -5.86 -22.90
C ARG A 122 -21.22 -6.30 -23.67
N GLY A 123 -21.52 -7.60 -23.77
CA GLY A 123 -22.69 -8.15 -24.46
C GLY A 123 -23.81 -8.69 -23.56
N LYS A 124 -23.60 -8.82 -22.24
CA LYS A 124 -24.65 -9.22 -21.27
C LYS A 124 -25.02 -8.00 -20.43
N SER A 125 -25.86 -7.13 -20.99
CA SER A 125 -26.22 -5.78 -20.51
C SER A 125 -27.05 -5.73 -19.21
N GLY A 126 -26.95 -6.74 -18.35
CA GLY A 126 -27.49 -6.68 -16.99
C GLY A 126 -26.46 -7.21 -16.02
N LEU A 127 -26.15 -6.46 -14.96
CA LEU A 127 -25.47 -7.02 -13.79
C LEU A 127 -26.28 -8.27 -13.40
N THR A 128 -25.71 -9.46 -13.58
CA THR A 128 -26.37 -10.68 -13.13
C THR A 128 -26.67 -10.52 -11.64
N PRO A 129 -27.81 -11.03 -11.14
CA PRO A 129 -28.17 -10.89 -9.74
C PRO A 129 -27.08 -11.46 -8.81
N LEU A 130 -26.31 -12.43 -9.31
CA LEU A 130 -25.12 -12.99 -8.65
C LEU A 130 -23.98 -11.97 -8.55
N HIS A 131 -23.66 -11.25 -9.63
CA HIS A 131 -22.62 -10.21 -9.64
C HIS A 131 -22.93 -9.09 -8.63
N ARG A 132 -24.18 -8.57 -8.65
CA ARG A 132 -24.61 -7.56 -7.67
C ARG A 132 -24.52 -8.10 -6.24
N ARG A 133 -24.92 -9.36 -6.03
CA ARG A 133 -24.87 -10.00 -4.72
C ARG A 133 -23.43 -10.13 -4.20
N LEU A 134 -22.49 -10.54 -5.05
CA LEU A 134 -21.06 -10.64 -4.70
C LEU A 134 -20.49 -9.28 -4.29
N ILE A 135 -20.73 -8.25 -5.09
CA ILE A 135 -20.28 -6.87 -4.81
C ILE A 135 -20.83 -6.35 -3.48
N LEU A 136 -22.11 -6.59 -3.21
CA LEU A 136 -22.75 -6.19 -1.95
C LEU A 136 -22.22 -6.97 -0.75
N HIS A 137 -21.99 -8.28 -0.87
CA HIS A 137 -21.44 -9.06 0.23
C HIS A 137 -19.98 -8.70 0.51
N TRP A 138 -19.20 -8.33 -0.51
CA TRP A 138 -17.87 -7.75 -0.31
C TRP A 138 -17.96 -6.45 0.48
N LEU A 139 -18.89 -5.55 0.12
CA LEU A 139 -19.12 -4.31 0.87
C LEU A 139 -19.52 -4.59 2.32
N TYR A 140 -20.48 -5.48 2.56
CA TYR A 140 -20.89 -5.86 3.91
C TYR A 140 -19.74 -6.48 4.71
N GLY A 141 -18.89 -7.29 4.07
CA GLY A 141 -17.70 -7.87 4.69
C GLY A 141 -16.67 -6.81 5.10
N VAL A 142 -16.45 -5.79 4.28
CA VAL A 142 -15.57 -4.65 4.60
C VAL A 142 -16.17 -3.79 5.70
N LEU A 143 -17.48 -3.50 5.64
CA LEU A 143 -18.19 -2.72 6.66
C LEU A 143 -18.20 -3.42 8.02
N LEU A 144 -18.37 -4.74 8.06
CA LEU A 144 -18.31 -5.52 9.30
C LEU A 144 -16.95 -5.37 10.00
N LEU A 145 -15.86 -5.49 9.24
CA LEU A 145 -14.51 -5.35 9.77
C LEU A 145 -14.21 -3.90 10.16
N GLY A 146 -14.67 -2.93 9.38
CA GLY A 146 -14.53 -1.51 9.68
C GLY A 146 -15.31 -1.07 10.92
N LEU A 147 -16.52 -1.60 11.12
CA LEU A 147 -17.31 -1.35 12.32
C LEU A 147 -16.57 -1.81 13.57
N PHE A 148 -15.90 -2.96 13.49
CA PHE A 148 -15.11 -3.46 14.61
C PHE A 148 -13.90 -2.58 14.93
N VAL A 149 -13.18 -2.09 13.91
CA VAL A 149 -12.10 -1.11 14.09
C VAL A 149 -12.63 0.17 14.76
N TRP A 150 -13.78 0.66 14.31
CA TRP A 150 -14.43 1.83 14.91
C TRP A 150 -14.82 1.60 16.37
N VAL A 151 -15.42 0.44 16.69
CA VAL A 151 -15.77 0.07 18.07
C VAL A 151 -14.53 0.08 18.96
N ILE A 152 -13.43 -0.57 18.54
CA ILE A 152 -12.17 -0.55 19.30
C ILE A 152 -11.68 0.89 19.52
N GLY A 153 -11.65 1.70 18.46
CA GLY A 153 -11.20 3.09 18.53
C GLY A 153 -12.06 3.96 19.47
N ALA A 154 -13.38 3.82 19.39
CA ALA A 154 -14.32 4.56 20.24
C ALA A 154 -14.15 4.19 21.72
N PHE A 155 -14.09 2.90 22.05
CA PHE A 155 -13.89 2.47 23.44
C PHE A 155 -12.50 2.83 23.99
N ALA A 156 -11.46 2.77 23.16
CA ALA A 156 -10.12 3.20 23.54
C ALA A 156 -10.08 4.70 23.88
N ALA A 157 -10.85 5.54 23.17
CA ALA A 157 -10.95 6.98 23.48
C ALA A 157 -11.54 7.26 24.88
N TYR A 158 -12.39 6.37 25.40
CA TYR A 158 -12.96 6.47 26.76
C TYR A 158 -12.06 5.84 27.86
N GLY A 159 -10.86 5.35 27.51
CA GLY A 159 -9.90 4.84 28.49
C GLY A 159 -10.19 3.46 29.09
N TYR A 160 -11.12 2.70 28.50
CA TYR A 160 -11.44 1.34 28.97
C TYR A 160 -10.30 0.36 28.69
N THR A 161 -9.57 -0.05 29.73
CA THR A 161 -8.39 -0.93 29.62
C THR A 161 -8.39 -2.07 30.65
N SER A 162 -9.57 -2.61 30.99
CA SER A 162 -9.66 -3.77 31.89
C SER A 162 -9.31 -5.08 31.16
N GLY A 163 -8.77 -6.07 31.90
CA GLY A 163 -8.43 -7.38 31.32
C GLY A 163 -9.63 -8.08 30.67
N GLY A 164 -10.83 -7.95 31.26
CA GLY A 164 -12.06 -8.48 30.69
C GLY A 164 -12.46 -7.79 29.37
N TRP A 165 -12.18 -6.50 29.22
CA TRP A 165 -12.41 -5.78 27.96
C TRP A 165 -11.47 -6.28 26.86
N ILE A 166 -10.20 -6.52 27.17
CA ILE A 166 -9.23 -7.08 26.20
C ILE A 166 -9.70 -8.45 25.71
N VAL A 167 -10.08 -9.35 26.63
CA VAL A 167 -10.59 -10.69 26.27
C VAL A 167 -11.87 -10.58 25.44
N GLY A 168 -12.78 -9.68 25.81
CA GLY A 168 -14.01 -9.40 25.05
C GLY A 168 -13.74 -8.92 23.63
N MET A 169 -12.77 -8.01 23.43
CA MET A 169 -12.39 -7.49 22.12
C MET A 169 -11.69 -8.54 21.25
N VAL A 170 -10.86 -9.41 21.85
CA VAL A 170 -10.28 -10.56 21.14
C VAL A 170 -11.40 -11.51 20.66
N GLY A 171 -12.36 -11.83 21.53
CA GLY A 171 -13.53 -12.64 21.16
C GLY A 171 -14.36 -12.01 20.03
N LEU A 172 -14.66 -10.71 20.14
CA LEU A 172 -15.38 -9.97 19.11
C LEU A 172 -14.61 -9.92 17.79
N GLY A 173 -13.28 -9.78 17.83
CA GLY A 173 -12.43 -9.82 16.64
C GLY A 173 -12.45 -11.17 15.94
N MET A 174 -12.40 -12.26 16.70
CA MET A 174 -12.58 -13.59 16.11
C MET A 174 -13.97 -13.74 15.47
N LEU A 175 -15.01 -13.23 16.12
CA LEU A 175 -16.37 -13.25 15.56
C LEU A 175 -16.50 -12.43 14.27
N THR A 176 -15.82 -11.29 14.16
CA THR A 176 -15.88 -10.45 12.94
C THR A 176 -15.11 -11.09 11.78
N LEU A 177 -13.97 -11.74 12.06
CA LEU A 177 -13.23 -12.53 11.07
C LEU A 177 -14.06 -13.71 10.54
N LEU A 178 -14.66 -14.48 11.44
CA LEU A 178 -15.54 -15.60 11.08
C LEU A 178 -16.81 -15.12 10.37
N GLY A 179 -17.37 -14.00 10.84
CA GLY A 179 -18.53 -13.35 10.23
C GLY A 179 -18.24 -12.87 8.80
N HIS A 180 -17.05 -12.31 8.55
CA HIS A 180 -16.62 -11.95 7.19
C HIS A 180 -16.58 -13.19 6.29
N ALA A 181 -15.90 -14.25 6.72
CA ALA A 181 -15.84 -15.51 5.95
C ALA A 181 -17.23 -16.10 5.70
N TRP A 182 -18.13 -16.03 6.69
CA TRP A 182 -19.51 -16.47 6.55
C TRP A 182 -20.29 -15.62 5.54
N ILE A 183 -20.20 -14.29 5.58
CA ILE A 183 -20.85 -13.39 4.62
C ILE A 183 -20.41 -13.72 3.18
N ILE A 184 -19.10 -13.85 2.95
CA ILE A 184 -18.57 -14.13 1.61
C ILE A 184 -19.02 -15.50 1.09
N THR A 185 -18.95 -16.53 1.93
CA THR A 185 -19.33 -17.90 1.53
C THR A 185 -20.84 -18.07 1.32
N ARG A 186 -21.67 -17.31 2.07
CA ARG A 186 -23.15 -17.37 1.95
C ARG A 186 -23.69 -16.90 0.60
N VAL A 187 -22.89 -16.19 -0.19
CA VAL A 187 -23.33 -15.81 -1.54
C VAL A 187 -23.56 -17.05 -2.43
N TRP A 188 -22.86 -18.16 -2.14
CA TRP A 188 -22.98 -19.42 -2.88
C TRP A 188 -23.88 -20.42 -2.15
N LYS A 189 -24.69 -21.13 -2.93
CA LYS A 189 -25.58 -22.21 -2.44
C LYS A 189 -24.89 -23.57 -2.40
N THR A 190 -23.73 -23.70 -3.04
CA THR A 190 -22.93 -24.93 -3.11
C THR A 190 -21.97 -25.03 -1.91
N ARG A 191 -21.56 -26.27 -1.59
CA ARG A 191 -20.56 -26.50 -0.54
C ARG A 191 -19.22 -25.89 -0.94
N VAL A 192 -18.67 -25.09 -0.05
CA VAL A 192 -17.37 -24.44 -0.18
C VAL A 192 -16.30 -25.32 0.46
N SER A 193 -15.12 -25.38 -0.15
CA SER A 193 -13.98 -26.12 0.42
C SER A 193 -13.48 -25.47 1.72
N PHE A 194 -12.90 -26.29 2.61
CA PHE A 194 -12.27 -25.79 3.84
C PHE A 194 -11.09 -24.85 3.54
N GLU A 195 -10.31 -25.13 2.50
CA GLU A 195 -9.20 -24.28 2.06
C GLU A 195 -9.65 -22.87 1.68
N PHE A 196 -10.75 -22.77 0.92
CA PHE A 196 -11.32 -21.47 0.56
C PHE A 196 -11.84 -20.73 1.79
N TRP A 197 -12.54 -21.42 2.70
CA TRP A 197 -13.03 -20.82 3.93
C TRP A 197 -11.88 -20.28 4.80
N PHE A 198 -10.80 -21.03 4.96
CA PHE A 198 -9.60 -20.59 5.67
C PHE A 198 -8.96 -19.36 5.00
N ALA A 199 -8.89 -19.36 3.66
CA ALA A 199 -8.39 -18.20 2.93
C ALA A 199 -9.28 -16.95 3.09
N CYS A 200 -10.60 -17.09 3.23
CA CYS A 200 -11.47 -15.98 3.58
C CYS A 200 -11.13 -15.40 4.97
N VAL A 201 -10.83 -16.25 5.95
CA VAL A 201 -10.42 -15.78 7.30
C VAL A 201 -9.09 -15.04 7.23
N MET A 202 -8.10 -15.58 6.52
CA MET A 202 -6.79 -14.92 6.36
C MET A 202 -6.91 -13.61 5.58
N SER A 203 -7.78 -13.56 4.57
CA SER A 203 -8.11 -12.32 3.87
C SER A 203 -8.78 -11.30 4.77
N ALA A 204 -9.69 -11.73 5.65
CA ALA A 204 -10.31 -10.85 6.63
C ALA A 204 -9.28 -10.25 7.59
N LEU A 205 -8.27 -11.04 7.99
CA LEU A 205 -7.17 -10.58 8.83
C LEU A 205 -6.32 -9.52 8.11
N VAL A 206 -5.94 -9.76 6.85
CA VAL A 206 -5.21 -8.78 6.04
C VAL A 206 -6.05 -7.52 5.80
N GLN A 207 -7.36 -7.68 5.53
CA GLN A 207 -8.30 -6.57 5.39
C GLN A 207 -8.36 -5.72 6.66
N TRP A 208 -8.36 -6.37 7.83
CA TRP A 208 -8.38 -5.68 9.10
C TRP A 208 -7.10 -4.86 9.31
N VAL A 209 -5.93 -5.41 9.00
CA VAL A 209 -4.66 -4.67 9.02
C VAL A 209 -4.68 -3.49 8.03
N ALA A 210 -5.22 -3.67 6.83
CA ALA A 210 -5.34 -2.61 5.83
C ALA A 210 -6.24 -1.46 6.32
N ILE A 211 -7.42 -1.78 6.86
CA ILE A 211 -8.33 -0.79 7.45
C ILE A 211 -7.63 -0.06 8.59
N LEU A 212 -7.03 -0.77 9.56
CA LEU A 212 -6.33 -0.13 10.68
C LEU A 212 -5.25 0.86 10.24
N ASN A 213 -4.43 0.51 9.23
CA ASN A 213 -3.37 1.39 8.74
C ASN A 213 -3.95 2.67 8.11
N VAL A 214 -5.01 2.55 7.30
CA VAL A 214 -5.62 3.71 6.67
C VAL A 214 -6.36 4.56 7.71
N THR A 215 -7.11 3.92 8.61
CA THR A 215 -7.83 4.56 9.71
C THR A 215 -6.90 5.38 10.61
N VAL A 216 -5.71 4.87 10.94
CA VAL A 216 -4.73 5.65 11.75
C VAL A 216 -4.29 6.93 11.04
N VAL A 217 -4.10 6.86 9.71
CA VAL A 217 -3.73 8.05 8.92
C VAL A 217 -4.89 9.04 8.86
N VAL A 218 -6.10 8.55 8.57
CA VAL A 218 -7.31 9.38 8.50
C VAL A 218 -7.60 10.02 9.86
N ALA A 219 -7.53 9.25 10.96
CA ALA A 219 -7.72 9.73 12.32
C ALA A 219 -6.76 10.87 12.67
N ARG A 220 -5.46 10.73 12.39
CA ARG A 220 -4.47 11.79 12.65
C ARG A 220 -4.71 13.05 11.84
N SER A 221 -5.22 12.93 10.61
CA SER A 221 -5.52 14.09 9.77
C SER A 221 -6.83 14.79 10.17
N VAL A 222 -7.83 14.03 10.64
CA VAL A 222 -9.13 14.58 11.03
C VAL A 222 -9.12 15.10 12.47
N SER A 223 -8.31 14.52 13.37
CA SER A 223 -8.19 14.96 14.76
C SER A 223 -7.68 16.38 14.93
N GLU A 224 -7.09 16.98 13.88
CA GLU A 224 -6.73 18.41 13.88
C GLU A 224 -7.95 19.34 13.81
N TYR A 225 -9.10 18.82 13.37
CA TYR A 225 -10.32 19.59 13.10
C TYR A 225 -11.53 19.14 13.90
N VAL A 226 -11.52 17.91 14.43
CA VAL A 226 -12.67 17.27 15.06
C VAL A 226 -12.23 16.52 16.32
N ASP A 227 -12.76 16.94 17.47
CA ASP A 227 -12.49 16.31 18.77
C ASP A 227 -13.51 15.21 19.15
N ASP A 228 -14.65 15.15 18.45
CA ASP A 228 -15.72 14.18 18.72
C ASP A 228 -15.59 12.90 17.88
N VAL A 229 -15.59 11.75 18.55
CA VAL A 229 -15.54 10.41 17.97
C VAL A 229 -16.75 10.13 17.06
N TRP A 230 -17.92 10.71 17.34
CA TRP A 230 -19.11 10.51 16.51
C TRP A 230 -19.02 11.22 15.17
N LEU A 231 -18.37 12.39 15.14
CA LEU A 231 -18.10 13.14 13.91
C LEU A 231 -17.00 12.49 13.05
N PHE A 232 -16.24 11.53 13.60
CA PHE A 232 -15.27 10.73 12.86
C PHE A 232 -15.93 9.60 12.02
N LEU A 233 -17.12 9.13 12.40
CA LEU A 233 -17.84 8.06 11.71
C LEU A 233 -18.04 8.26 10.19
N PRO A 234 -18.45 9.45 9.68
CA PRO A 234 -18.57 9.67 8.23
C PRO A 234 -17.24 9.53 7.48
N PHE A 235 -16.11 9.93 8.10
CA PHE A 235 -14.79 9.78 7.49
C PHE A 235 -14.37 8.31 7.41
N MET A 236 -14.66 7.54 8.46
CA MET A 236 -14.49 6.07 8.45
C MET A 236 -15.34 5.40 7.38
N LEU A 237 -16.61 5.80 7.24
CA LEU A 237 -17.47 5.23 6.22
C LEU A 237 -16.95 5.55 4.81
N LEU A 238 -16.51 6.78 4.57
CA LEU A 238 -15.91 7.19 3.30
C LEU A 238 -14.63 6.39 3.02
N GLU A 239 -13.76 6.21 4.01
CA GLU A 239 -12.55 5.37 3.92
C GLU A 239 -12.90 3.94 3.48
N LEU A 240 -13.86 3.30 4.14
CA LEU A 240 -14.27 1.93 3.83
C LEU A 240 -14.84 1.80 2.42
N ILE A 241 -15.62 2.80 1.97
CA ILE A 241 -16.14 2.85 0.59
C ILE A 241 -14.99 2.99 -0.41
N VAL A 242 -14.01 3.86 -0.15
CA VAL A 242 -12.85 4.05 -1.02
C VAL A 242 -12.00 2.77 -1.08
N LEU A 243 -11.73 2.13 0.06
CA LEU A 243 -11.02 0.84 0.12
C LEU A 243 -11.73 -0.23 -0.69
N TRP A 244 -13.05 -0.34 -0.52
CA TRP A 244 -13.89 -1.26 -1.27
C TRP A 244 -13.83 -1.00 -2.78
N LEU A 245 -13.90 0.26 -3.22
CA LEU A 245 -13.77 0.64 -4.63
C LEU A 245 -12.38 0.32 -5.19
N ILE A 246 -11.31 0.59 -4.45
CA ILE A 246 -9.93 0.27 -4.86
C ILE A 246 -9.77 -1.24 -5.05
N GLN A 247 -10.31 -2.05 -4.14
CA GLN A 247 -10.24 -3.50 -4.21
C GLN A 247 -11.03 -4.08 -5.38
N LEU A 248 -12.25 -3.58 -5.62
CA LEU A 248 -13.03 -3.95 -6.79
C LEU A 248 -12.34 -3.51 -8.09
N GLY A 249 -11.75 -2.32 -8.11
CA GLY A 249 -10.94 -1.82 -9.22
C GLY A 249 -9.72 -2.68 -9.49
N GLY A 250 -9.01 -3.12 -8.44
CA GLY A 250 -7.89 -4.03 -8.53
C GLY A 250 -8.29 -5.41 -9.06
N ALA A 251 -9.40 -5.98 -8.58
CA ALA A 251 -9.93 -7.23 -9.09
C ALA A 251 -10.36 -7.10 -10.56
N TYR A 252 -11.06 -6.02 -10.92
CA TYR A 252 -11.41 -5.69 -12.31
C TYR A 252 -10.16 -5.61 -13.19
N PHE A 253 -9.14 -4.90 -12.72
CA PHE A 253 -7.88 -4.71 -13.43
C PHE A 253 -7.20 -6.06 -13.74
N VAL A 254 -7.13 -6.96 -12.77
CA VAL A 254 -6.57 -8.31 -12.97
C VAL A 254 -7.36 -9.10 -14.03
N VAL A 255 -8.70 -9.00 -14.05
CA VAL A 255 -9.54 -9.66 -15.06
C VAL A 255 -9.26 -9.10 -16.46
N VAL A 256 -9.16 -7.77 -16.60
CA VAL A 256 -8.85 -7.12 -17.89
C VAL A 256 -7.44 -7.49 -18.35
N MET A 257 -6.45 -7.46 -17.47
CA MET A 257 -5.06 -7.82 -17.79
C MET A 257 -4.95 -9.26 -18.29
N ARG A 258 -5.66 -10.22 -17.69
CA ARG A 258 -5.65 -11.62 -18.16
C ARG A 258 -6.10 -11.80 -19.61
N ARG A 259 -6.96 -10.90 -20.10
CA ARG A 259 -7.49 -10.94 -21.48
C ARG A 259 -6.65 -10.10 -22.46
N HIS A 260 -5.81 -9.22 -21.97
CA HIS A 260 -5.02 -8.32 -22.82
C HIS A 260 -3.92 -9.05 -23.62
N GLU A 261 -3.55 -8.54 -24.79
CA GLU A 261 -2.47 -9.10 -25.63
C GLU A 261 -1.09 -8.93 -24.98
N HIS A 262 -0.84 -7.73 -24.42
CA HIS A 262 0.39 -7.38 -23.68
C HIS A 262 0.09 -7.03 -22.21
N PRO A 263 -0.16 -8.01 -21.32
CA PRO A 263 -0.56 -7.76 -19.94
C PRO A 263 0.50 -7.01 -19.12
N VAL A 264 1.78 -7.33 -19.32
CA VAL A 264 2.89 -6.73 -18.56
C VAL A 264 3.06 -5.25 -18.90
N ALA A 265 3.01 -4.90 -20.19
CA ALA A 265 3.14 -3.52 -20.64
C ALA A 265 2.00 -2.64 -20.08
N HIS A 266 0.76 -3.14 -20.13
CA HIS A 266 -0.38 -2.42 -19.56
C HIS A 266 -0.35 -2.31 -18.04
N ALA A 267 0.13 -3.34 -17.33
CA ALA A 267 0.38 -3.26 -15.90
C ALA A 267 1.40 -2.17 -15.54
N ALA A 268 2.51 -2.10 -16.29
CA ALA A 268 3.53 -1.08 -16.08
C ALA A 268 2.99 0.34 -16.35
N LEU A 269 2.22 0.54 -17.43
CA LEU A 269 1.59 1.82 -17.74
C LEU A 269 0.56 2.24 -16.68
N ALA A 270 -0.29 1.31 -16.25
CA ALA A 270 -1.27 1.58 -15.19
C ALA A 270 -0.57 1.96 -13.88
N ALA A 271 0.50 1.25 -13.51
CA ALA A 271 1.31 1.58 -12.33
C ALA A 271 1.92 2.98 -12.44
N MET A 272 2.49 3.33 -13.60
CA MET A 272 3.03 4.67 -13.88
C MET A 272 1.97 5.76 -13.71
N VAL A 273 0.76 5.55 -14.23
CA VAL A 273 -0.35 6.50 -14.08
C VAL A 273 -0.73 6.66 -12.61
N VAL A 274 -0.87 5.56 -11.86
CA VAL A 274 -1.19 5.61 -10.43
C VAL A 274 -0.11 6.36 -9.65
N ILE A 275 1.17 6.05 -9.88
CA ILE A 275 2.28 6.72 -9.20
C ILE A 275 2.30 8.22 -9.55
N PHE A 276 2.05 8.57 -10.82
CA PHE A 276 1.95 9.96 -11.26
C PHE A 276 0.81 10.70 -10.55
N VAL A 277 -0.41 10.14 -10.52
CA VAL A 277 -1.57 10.76 -9.84
C VAL A 277 -1.32 10.94 -8.35
N VAL A 278 -0.73 9.95 -7.67
CA VAL A 278 -0.31 10.08 -6.27
C VAL A 278 0.75 11.17 -6.11
N GLY A 279 1.66 11.29 -7.09
CA GLY A 279 2.67 12.34 -7.16
C GLY A 279 2.11 13.76 -7.18
N LEU A 280 0.93 13.94 -7.78
CA LEU A 280 0.25 15.23 -7.87
C LEU A 280 -0.34 15.70 -6.53
N ILE A 281 -0.45 14.82 -5.52
CA ILE A 281 -0.93 15.18 -4.18
C ILE A 281 0.28 15.58 -3.33
N PRO A 282 0.52 16.87 -3.05
CA PRO A 282 1.78 17.34 -2.46
C PRO A 282 2.14 16.65 -1.14
N GLN A 283 1.17 16.48 -0.25
CA GLN A 283 1.39 15.89 1.07
C GLN A 283 1.71 14.40 1.00
N ALA A 284 1.06 13.67 0.09
CA ALA A 284 1.29 12.23 -0.08
C ALA A 284 2.65 11.98 -0.73
N SER A 285 2.96 12.70 -1.80
CA SER A 285 4.22 12.55 -2.53
C SER A 285 5.42 12.99 -1.71
N ALA A 286 5.31 14.08 -0.94
CA ALA A 286 6.35 14.48 0.00
C ALA A 286 6.62 13.41 1.08
N LYS A 287 5.58 12.80 1.66
CA LYS A 287 5.79 11.71 2.63
C LYS A 287 6.47 10.51 2.01
N LEU A 288 6.05 10.09 0.81
CA LEU A 288 6.63 8.96 0.10
C LEU A 288 8.10 9.23 -0.29
N ALA A 289 8.39 10.42 -0.82
CA ALA A 289 9.75 10.85 -1.13
C ALA A 289 10.62 10.98 0.14
N GLY A 290 10.03 11.44 1.25
CA GLY A 290 10.71 11.50 2.54
C GLY A 290 11.14 10.12 3.01
N VAL A 291 10.28 9.09 2.88
CA VAL A 291 10.67 7.71 3.20
C VAL A 291 11.85 7.27 2.34
N THR A 292 11.85 7.54 1.04
CA THR A 292 12.92 7.10 0.14
C THR A 292 14.25 7.82 0.34
N LEU A 293 14.24 9.08 0.82
CA LEU A 293 15.45 9.85 1.13
C LEU A 293 15.97 9.62 2.56
N GLN A 294 15.07 9.39 3.52
CA GLN A 294 15.41 9.21 4.93
C GLN A 294 15.91 7.79 5.22
N LEU A 295 15.32 6.74 4.61
CA LEU A 295 15.76 5.36 4.81
C LEU A 295 17.26 5.14 4.58
N PRO A 296 17.83 5.53 3.42
CA PRO A 296 19.25 5.32 3.14
C PRO A 296 20.17 6.26 3.93
N SER A 297 19.69 7.45 4.31
CA SER A 297 20.53 8.44 4.98
C SER A 297 20.65 8.18 6.49
N SER A 298 19.58 7.75 7.16
CA SER A 298 19.59 7.48 8.61
C SER A 298 19.53 6.00 8.98
N GLY A 299 19.38 5.08 8.02
CA GLY A 299 19.14 3.67 8.31
C GLY A 299 17.72 3.41 8.86
N ALA A 300 16.72 4.15 8.36
CA ALA A 300 15.34 4.13 8.84
C ALA A 300 15.14 4.61 10.30
N ARG A 301 16.13 5.30 10.88
CA ARG A 301 16.04 5.88 12.21
C ARG A 301 15.22 7.16 12.19
N ASN A 302 14.21 7.20 13.05
CA ASN A 302 13.36 8.36 13.24
C ASN A 302 14.11 9.48 13.97
N CYS A 303 14.75 9.14 15.10
CA CYS A 303 15.53 10.06 15.91
C CYS A 303 17.00 9.64 15.87
N THR A 304 17.89 10.59 15.61
CA THR A 304 19.34 10.36 15.48
C THR A 304 20.12 11.33 16.35
N VAL A 305 21.26 10.88 16.85
CA VAL A 305 22.29 11.70 17.50
C VAL A 305 23.57 11.58 16.68
N MET A 306 24.16 12.70 16.31
CA MET A 306 25.43 12.76 15.59
C MET A 306 26.56 12.99 16.58
N THR A 307 27.68 12.31 16.37
CA THR A 307 28.93 12.55 17.09
C THR A 307 29.87 13.36 16.22
N TRP A 308 30.53 14.35 16.82
CA TRP A 308 31.33 15.33 16.09
C TRP A 308 32.80 14.94 16.04
N ALA A 309 33.46 15.29 14.94
CA ALA A 309 34.91 15.23 14.87
C ALA A 309 35.54 16.27 15.82
N PRO A 310 36.71 15.98 16.42
CA PRO A 310 37.42 16.93 17.27
C PRO A 310 37.70 18.25 16.54
N GLY A 311 37.47 19.39 17.20
CA GLY A 311 37.75 20.72 16.63
C GLY A 311 36.68 21.28 15.69
N THR A 312 35.54 20.60 15.52
CA THR A 312 34.48 21.07 14.63
C THR A 312 33.76 22.31 15.20
N GLN A 313 33.80 23.41 14.44
CA GLN A 313 32.96 24.59 14.68
C GLN A 313 31.58 24.40 14.03
N LEU A 314 30.62 23.92 14.82
CA LEU A 314 29.21 23.81 14.43
C LEU A 314 28.37 24.89 15.10
N LEU A 315 27.21 25.19 14.49
CA LEU A 315 26.23 26.10 15.08
C LEU A 315 25.81 25.60 16.46
N GLY A 316 25.72 26.52 17.43
CA GLY A 316 25.29 26.19 18.80
C GLY A 316 23.89 25.58 18.87
N ALA A 317 23.05 25.82 17.85
CA ALA A 317 21.67 25.32 17.78
C ALA A 317 21.53 23.80 17.59
N ILE A 318 22.61 23.07 17.28
CA ILE A 318 22.61 21.59 17.13
C ILE A 318 23.53 20.90 18.13
N LYS A 319 24.35 21.64 18.89
CA LYS A 319 25.23 21.06 19.89
C LYS A 319 24.44 20.73 21.14
N ASP A 320 24.69 19.55 21.70
CA ASP A 320 24.16 19.21 23.01
C ASP A 320 24.93 20.01 24.08
N PRO A 321 24.26 20.84 24.90
CA PRO A 321 24.90 21.60 25.97
C PRO A 321 25.47 20.70 27.07
N GLU A 322 24.92 19.50 27.28
CA GLU A 322 25.38 18.55 28.30
C GLU A 322 26.53 17.69 27.79
N ASN A 323 26.59 17.43 26.48
CA ASN A 323 27.68 16.70 25.83
C ASN A 323 28.14 17.40 24.55
N PRO A 324 29.15 18.30 24.62
CA PRO A 324 29.60 19.09 23.46
C PRO A 324 30.20 18.26 22.31
N GLY A 325 30.49 16.98 22.53
CA GLY A 325 30.92 16.03 21.50
C GLY A 325 29.78 15.41 20.69
N SER A 326 28.52 15.63 21.07
CA SER A 326 27.34 15.10 20.39
C SER A 326 26.34 16.19 20.00
N SER A 327 25.43 15.84 19.10
CA SER A 327 24.29 16.68 18.74
C SER A 327 23.17 16.52 19.75
N ILE A 328 22.26 17.51 19.79
CA ILE A 328 20.92 17.28 20.32
C ILE A 328 20.21 16.18 19.50
N ARG A 329 19.00 15.79 19.91
CA ARG A 329 18.18 14.85 19.13
C ARG A 329 17.78 15.47 17.79
N LEU A 330 18.18 14.86 16.68
CA LEU A 330 17.95 15.35 15.32
C LEU A 330 17.14 14.35 14.50
N ARG A 331 16.39 14.90 13.56
CA ARG A 331 15.83 14.19 12.40
C ARG A 331 16.71 14.47 11.19
N LEU A 332 17.24 13.41 10.58
CA LEU A 332 17.90 13.53 9.28
C LEU A 332 16.83 13.57 8.17
N LEU A 333 16.89 14.58 7.31
CA LEU A 333 15.93 14.77 6.22
C LEU A 333 16.46 14.23 4.90
N ALA A 334 17.74 14.52 4.61
CA ALA A 334 18.44 14.03 3.43
C ALA A 334 19.96 14.15 3.63
N GLU A 335 20.70 13.38 2.84
CA GLU A 335 22.11 13.62 2.55
C GLU A 335 22.21 14.06 1.08
N ALA A 336 22.84 15.20 0.82
CA ALA A 336 23.12 15.66 -0.54
C ALA A 336 24.41 16.48 -0.56
N ASP A 337 25.20 16.35 -1.63
CA ASP A 337 26.41 17.14 -1.87
C ASP A 337 27.40 17.17 -0.68
N GLY A 338 27.55 16.03 0.02
CA GLY A 338 28.44 15.90 1.16
C GLY A 338 27.97 16.60 2.45
N MET A 339 26.71 17.03 2.48
CA MET A 339 26.08 17.68 3.63
C MET A 339 24.91 16.84 4.12
N TYR A 340 24.79 16.73 5.44
CA TYR A 340 23.59 16.26 6.11
C TYR A 340 22.64 17.43 6.36
N ILE A 341 21.39 17.27 5.93
CA ILE A 341 20.34 18.24 6.21
C ILE A 341 19.51 17.72 7.39
N VAL A 342 19.60 18.43 8.51
CA VAL A 342 19.03 18.01 9.79
C VAL A 342 18.07 19.04 10.35
N ARG A 343 17.16 18.58 11.20
CA ARG A 343 16.23 19.41 11.98
C ARG A 343 16.13 18.86 13.41
N PRO A 344 15.95 19.69 14.44
CA PRO A 344 15.64 19.21 15.79
C PRO A 344 14.45 18.24 15.80
N TRP A 345 14.56 17.14 16.55
CA TRP A 345 13.51 16.13 16.65
C TRP A 345 12.23 16.73 17.27
N ARG A 346 11.05 16.40 16.70
CA ARG A 346 9.72 16.89 17.14
C ARG A 346 9.50 18.41 17.17
N THR A 347 10.34 19.21 16.49
CA THR A 347 10.07 20.65 16.38
C THR A 347 9.00 20.95 15.32
N VAL A 348 8.15 21.95 15.58
CA VAL A 348 7.19 22.50 14.61
C VAL A 348 7.89 23.37 13.56
N SER A 349 9.06 23.93 13.91
CA SER A 349 9.83 24.77 13.00
C SER A 349 10.33 23.98 11.81
N LYS A 350 10.09 24.48 10.59
CA LYS A 350 10.64 23.88 9.37
C LYS A 350 12.07 24.32 9.06
N ALA A 351 12.71 25.08 9.95
CA ALA A 351 14.11 25.44 9.80
C ALA A 351 14.99 24.19 9.71
N VAL A 352 15.94 24.21 8.78
CA VAL A 352 16.91 23.14 8.56
C VAL A 352 18.30 23.65 8.82
N GLN A 353 19.17 22.76 9.28
CA GLN A 353 20.59 23.05 9.50
C GLN A 353 21.42 22.14 8.60
N PHE A 354 22.54 22.68 8.11
CA PHE A 354 23.45 21.99 7.21
C PHE A 354 24.69 21.59 7.99
N VAL A 355 24.96 20.30 8.03
CA VAL A 355 26.07 19.71 8.75
C VAL A 355 26.99 19.04 7.73
N PRO A 356 28.26 19.49 7.58
CA PRO A 356 29.20 18.82 6.70
C PRO A 356 29.40 17.35 7.10
N ARG A 357 29.33 16.43 6.15
CA ARG A 357 29.57 15.00 6.44
C ARG A 357 30.94 14.75 7.05
N SER A 358 31.95 15.52 6.64
CA SER A 358 33.31 15.48 7.19
C SER A 358 33.40 15.85 8.68
N SER A 359 32.39 16.53 9.22
CA SER A 359 32.33 16.90 10.63
C SER A 359 31.71 15.84 11.54
N VAL A 360 31.16 14.76 10.96
CA VAL A 360 30.45 13.70 11.68
C VAL A 360 31.32 12.46 11.74
N THR A 361 31.60 11.97 12.95
CA THR A 361 32.36 10.73 13.19
C THR A 361 31.46 9.51 13.31
N GLY A 362 30.19 9.70 13.68
CA GLY A 362 29.21 8.63 13.80
C GLY A 362 27.79 9.14 13.95
N ILE A 363 26.82 8.31 13.56
CA ILE A 363 25.38 8.56 13.71
C ILE A 363 24.80 7.40 14.50
N ASP A 364 24.17 7.71 15.64
CA ASP A 364 23.57 6.71 16.52
C ASP A 364 22.07 6.99 16.76
N ASP A 365 21.37 5.99 17.29
CA ASP A 365 19.99 6.11 17.72
C ASP A 365 19.86 6.98 18.98
N CYS A 366 18.77 7.72 19.08
CA CYS A 366 18.47 8.45 20.31
C CYS A 366 18.23 7.48 21.46
N ALA A 367 18.84 7.75 22.63
CA ALA A 367 18.52 7.02 23.85
C ALA A 367 17.00 7.09 24.13
N PRO A 368 16.37 5.98 24.58
CA PRO A 368 14.95 5.98 24.91
C PRO A 368 14.66 7.06 25.95
N GLU A 369 13.55 7.78 25.80
CA GLU A 369 13.12 8.75 26.81
C GLU A 369 13.04 8.05 28.18
N PRO A 370 13.64 8.62 29.24
CA PRO A 370 13.39 8.12 30.57
C PRO A 370 11.87 8.20 30.80
N LYS A 371 11.25 7.07 31.14
CA LYS A 371 9.83 7.05 31.51
C LYS A 371 9.61 8.09 32.60
N ALA A 372 8.68 9.02 32.38
CA ALA A 372 8.27 10.01 33.37
C ALA A 372 7.53 9.30 34.52
N GLU A 373 8.27 8.58 35.35
CA GLU A 373 7.72 7.81 36.48
C GLU A 373 8.29 8.27 37.83
N ASN A 374 9.09 9.36 37.87
CA ASN A 374 9.66 9.89 39.12
C ASN A 374 9.76 11.44 39.16
N ALA A 375 8.76 12.16 38.63
CA ALA A 375 8.65 13.62 38.78
C ALA A 375 7.37 14.04 39.54
N SER A 376 6.91 13.19 40.45
CA SER A 376 5.92 13.54 41.47
C SER A 376 6.21 12.78 42.76
N ARG A 377 7.17 13.29 43.53
CA ARG A 377 7.15 13.21 44.99
C ARG A 377 7.40 14.60 45.55
#